data_AF-A0A957CX71-F1
#
_entry.id   AF-A0A957CX71-F1
#
_cell.length_a   1.000
_cell.length_b   1.000
_cell.length_c   1.000
_cell.angle_alpha   90.00
_cell.angle_beta   90.00
_cell.angle_gamma   90.00
#
_symmetry.space_group_name_H-M   'P 1'
#
loop_
_entity.id
_entity.type
_entity.pdbx_description
1 polymer ?
#
loop_
_entity_poly.entity_id
_entity_poly.type
_entity_poly.pdbx_seq_one_letter_code
_entity_poly.pdbx_strand_id
1 'polypeptide(L)'
;MKKLTKPINWIILIIGLCLLAIYALFFLYDSPINVDQITRTKTVEPGERVGFSCDAGIAPPIDETAQAVADCLPANASPQEAAELLLRWQQIDNKHWGGVTVTNLLPGDKAELILTYHADMPEVIWNPQGKIAVLRSDANIWRVVFESPAPSHQESDGRYTLAGNWSFHPAAVGDVTGDGLDDLLVEQQWSNGTHGYESYTKLFTADSAESDSLRVLYLEEGSDTYPNYAIVNRTVQSTIPANGLDAITRTYRLNGNEFTVTAETINPKAAQLSATTADGSDWYVYDRSCGTLCTQIFGLYRM
;
A
#
# COMPACT_ATOMS: atom_id res chain seq x y z
N MET A 1 -14.93 -64.12 4.38
CA MET A 1 -14.68 -62.75 3.88
C MET A 1 -15.21 -61.74 4.89
N LYS A 2 -14.35 -61.17 5.74
CA LYS A 2 -14.72 -60.11 6.71
C LYS A 2 -14.67 -58.76 6.00
N LYS A 3 -15.78 -58.03 5.99
CA LYS A 3 -15.89 -56.66 5.45
C LYS A 3 -15.07 -55.71 6.35
N LEU A 4 -14.02 -55.11 5.81
CA LEU A 4 -13.40 -53.91 6.39
C LEU A 4 -14.27 -52.70 6.04
N THR A 5 -15.05 -52.21 6.98
CA THR A 5 -15.64 -50.86 6.95
C THR A 5 -14.56 -49.87 7.36
N LYS A 6 -14.09 -49.04 6.42
CA LYS A 6 -12.94 -48.12 6.61
C LYS A 6 -13.31 -46.89 7.47
N PRO A 7 -12.42 -46.42 8.36
CA PRO A 7 -12.61 -45.25 9.22
C PRO A 7 -12.08 -43.95 8.58
N ILE A 8 -12.44 -43.65 7.33
CA ILE A 8 -11.88 -42.47 6.62
C ILE A 8 -12.57 -41.15 7.01
N ASN A 9 -13.80 -41.18 7.54
CA ASN A 9 -14.57 -39.96 7.83
C ASN A 9 -14.04 -39.11 8.99
N TRP A 10 -13.36 -39.70 9.98
CA TRP A 10 -12.95 -38.95 11.18
C TRP A 10 -11.71 -38.08 10.94
N ILE A 11 -10.79 -38.52 10.10
CA ILE A 11 -9.56 -37.77 9.82
C ILE A 11 -9.88 -36.48 9.04
N ILE A 12 -10.77 -36.56 8.05
CA ILE A 12 -11.20 -35.40 7.26
C ILE A 12 -11.93 -34.37 8.14
N LEU A 13 -12.78 -34.85 9.06
CA LEU A 13 -13.49 -33.97 10.01
C LEU A 13 -12.53 -33.24 10.96
N ILE A 14 -11.51 -33.94 11.47
CA ILE A 14 -10.51 -33.35 12.37
C ILE A 14 -9.66 -32.31 11.63
N ILE A 15 -9.23 -32.60 10.40
CA ILE A 15 -8.47 -31.63 9.59
C ILE A 15 -9.33 -30.39 9.29
N GLY A 16 -10.61 -30.58 8.94
CA GLY A 16 -11.54 -29.47 8.71
C GLY A 16 -11.74 -28.60 9.94
N LEU A 17 -11.91 -29.20 11.13
CA LEU A 17 -12.07 -28.46 12.39
C LEU A 17 -10.78 -27.74 12.82
N CYS A 18 -9.61 -28.35 12.61
CA CYS A 18 -8.33 -27.69 12.90
C CYS A 18 -8.09 -26.49 11.98
N LEU A 19 -8.40 -26.60 10.68
CA LEU A 19 -8.30 -25.48 9.75
C LEU A 19 -9.29 -24.37 10.10
N LEU A 20 -10.52 -24.71 10.49
CA LEU A 20 -11.52 -23.72 10.91
C LEU A 20 -11.11 -22.98 12.19
N ALA A 21 -10.51 -23.69 13.16
CA ALA A 21 -10.01 -23.09 14.40
C ALA A 21 -8.79 -22.18 14.16
N ILE A 22 -7.88 -22.57 13.27
CA ILE A 22 -6.76 -21.71 12.84
C ILE A 22 -7.30 -20.47 12.14
N TYR A 23 -8.27 -20.62 11.23
CA TYR A 23 -8.90 -19.50 10.52
C TYR A 23 -9.62 -18.53 11.48
N ALA A 24 -10.34 -19.05 12.48
CA ALA A 24 -10.99 -18.23 13.50
C ALA A 24 -10.00 -17.49 14.42
N LEU A 25 -8.82 -18.08 14.67
CA LEU A 25 -7.74 -17.43 15.43
C LEU A 25 -7.10 -16.27 14.67
N PHE A 26 -7.00 -16.35 13.33
CA PHE A 26 -6.57 -15.22 12.50
C PHE A 26 -7.61 -14.09 12.50
N PHE A 27 -8.91 -14.40 12.36
CA PHE A 27 -9.97 -13.38 12.31
C PHE A 27 -10.26 -12.67 13.64
N LEU A 28 -9.90 -13.25 14.79
CA LEU A 28 -10.01 -12.58 16.09
C LEU A 28 -8.85 -11.61 16.38
N TYR A 29 -7.84 -11.56 15.51
CA TYR A 29 -6.63 -10.75 15.68
C TYR A 29 -6.59 -9.48 14.83
N ASP A 30 -7.41 -9.37 13.78
CA ASP A 30 -7.54 -8.13 13.00
C ASP A 30 -8.46 -7.15 13.73
N SER A 31 -7.87 -6.33 14.59
CA SER A 31 -8.51 -5.06 14.95
C SER A 31 -8.38 -4.14 13.74
N PRO A 32 -9.49 -3.64 13.17
CA PRO A 32 -9.42 -2.72 12.05
C PRO A 32 -8.59 -1.51 12.48
N ILE A 33 -7.53 -1.21 11.72
CA ILE A 33 -6.77 0.03 11.88
C ILE A 33 -7.80 1.16 11.81
N ASN A 34 -7.92 1.95 12.88
CA ASN A 34 -8.88 3.04 12.92
C ASN A 34 -8.36 4.19 12.05
N VAL A 35 -8.83 4.25 10.81
CA VAL A 35 -8.27 5.14 9.79
C VAL A 35 -8.89 6.54 9.75
N ASP A 36 -9.84 6.84 10.62
CA ASP A 36 -10.46 8.17 10.70
C ASP A 36 -9.49 9.26 11.21
N GLN A 37 -8.19 8.97 11.35
CA GLN A 37 -7.15 9.88 11.85
C GLN A 37 -6.30 10.54 10.74
N ILE A 38 -6.48 10.22 9.44
CA ILE A 38 -5.56 10.66 8.38
C ILE A 38 -5.77 12.11 7.88
N THR A 39 -6.86 12.78 8.23
CA THR A 39 -7.09 14.19 7.84
C THR A 39 -6.58 15.16 8.91
N ARG A 40 -5.26 15.41 8.96
CA ARG A 40 -4.71 16.62 9.59
C ARG A 40 -3.92 17.43 8.58
N THR A 41 -4.53 18.49 8.07
CA THR A 41 -3.79 19.56 7.38
C THR A 41 -2.91 20.26 8.43
N LYS A 42 -1.58 20.07 8.35
CA LYS A 42 -0.63 20.75 9.23
C LYS A 42 -0.34 22.14 8.66
N THR A 43 -0.92 23.18 9.24
CA THR A 43 -0.45 24.55 9.01
C THR A 43 0.86 24.73 9.78
N VAL A 44 2.01 24.61 9.11
CA VAL A 44 3.31 24.89 9.73
C VAL A 44 3.51 26.40 9.75
N GLU A 45 3.44 27.01 10.93
CA GLU A 45 3.82 28.43 11.05
C GLU A 45 5.33 28.59 10.81
N PRO A 46 5.76 29.65 10.09
CA PRO A 46 7.16 29.92 9.82
C PRO A 46 7.86 30.44 11.09
N GLY A 47 8.22 29.52 11.99
CA GLY A 47 9.12 29.75 13.11
C GLY A 47 10.55 29.31 12.79
N GLU A 48 11.52 29.99 13.39
CA GLU A 48 12.98 29.78 13.27
C GLU A 48 13.37 28.29 13.39
N ARG A 49 13.67 27.65 12.26
CA ARG A 49 14.01 26.22 12.21
C ARG A 49 15.49 26.00 12.45
N VAL A 50 15.78 25.10 13.38
CA VAL A 50 17.13 24.80 13.82
C VAL A 50 17.71 23.69 12.93
N GLY A 51 18.67 24.02 12.06
CA GLY A 51 19.85 23.17 11.85
C GLY A 51 19.99 22.30 10.59
N PHE A 52 19.13 22.36 9.58
CA PHE A 52 19.39 21.68 8.30
C PHE A 52 19.83 22.66 7.20
N SER A 53 20.64 22.18 6.27
CA SER A 53 21.11 22.95 5.11
C SER A 53 20.77 22.18 3.84
N CYS A 54 20.26 22.89 2.83
CA CYS A 54 19.96 22.33 1.51
C CYS A 54 21.21 21.72 0.83
N ASP A 55 22.40 22.18 1.22
CA ASP A 55 23.67 21.76 0.64
C ASP A 55 24.46 20.79 1.53
N ALA A 56 24.15 20.72 2.83
CA ALA A 56 24.79 19.76 3.72
C ALA A 56 24.18 18.36 3.50
N GLY A 57 25.02 17.32 3.43
CA GLY A 57 24.59 15.93 3.46
C GLY A 57 24.01 15.48 4.81
N ILE A 58 23.54 16.43 5.64
CA ILE A 58 22.85 16.15 6.89
C ILE A 58 21.36 16.11 6.57
N ALA A 59 20.78 14.91 6.67
CA ALA A 59 19.37 14.70 6.42
C ALA A 59 18.51 15.40 7.49
N PRO A 60 17.40 16.05 7.11
CA PRO A 60 16.40 16.46 8.08
C PRO A 60 15.79 15.22 8.77
N PRO A 61 15.19 15.38 9.96
CA PRO A 61 14.33 14.34 10.53
C PRO A 61 13.25 13.92 9.54
N ILE A 62 12.82 12.66 9.59
CA ILE A 62 11.86 12.15 8.62
C ILE A 62 10.53 12.92 8.63
N ASP A 63 10.07 13.33 9.82
CA ASP A 63 8.87 14.15 10.00
C ASP A 63 8.99 15.61 9.53
N GLU A 64 10.19 16.02 9.11
CA GLU A 64 10.48 17.34 8.57
C GLU A 64 10.91 17.28 7.11
N THR A 65 11.09 16.08 6.54
CA THR A 65 11.69 15.90 5.22
C THR A 65 10.87 16.55 4.12
N ALA A 66 9.55 16.32 4.06
CA ALA A 66 8.70 16.91 3.03
C ALA A 66 8.77 18.45 3.04
N GLN A 67 8.76 19.04 4.22
CA GLN A 67 8.84 20.48 4.37
C GLN A 67 10.25 21.02 4.07
N ALA A 68 11.31 20.29 4.45
CA ALA A 68 12.68 20.64 4.08
C ALA A 68 12.87 20.62 2.55
N VAL A 69 12.28 19.64 1.84
CA VAL A 69 12.26 19.63 0.37
C VAL A 69 11.56 20.89 -0.14
N ALA A 70 10.38 21.22 0.38
CA ALA A 70 9.64 22.41 -0.05
C ALA A 70 10.42 23.71 0.15
N ASP A 71 11.18 23.84 1.25
CA ASP A 71 11.96 25.03 1.55
C ASP A 71 13.25 25.13 0.71
N CYS A 72 13.81 24.00 0.30
CA CYS A 72 15.08 23.92 -0.43
C CYS A 72 14.93 23.92 -1.96
N LEU A 73 13.77 23.54 -2.49
CA LEU A 73 13.54 23.49 -3.92
C LEU A 73 13.32 24.89 -4.52
N PRO A 74 13.94 25.20 -5.68
CA PRO A 74 13.57 26.39 -6.44
C PRO A 74 12.13 26.28 -6.94
N ALA A 75 11.50 27.44 -7.18
CA ALA A 75 10.13 27.59 -7.66
C ALA A 75 9.74 26.68 -8.85
N ASN A 76 10.70 26.46 -9.75
CA ASN A 76 10.56 25.73 -11.00
C ASN A 76 11.28 24.37 -10.97
N ALA A 77 11.55 23.84 -9.77
CA ALA A 77 12.20 22.56 -9.61
C ALA A 77 11.48 21.45 -10.38
N SER A 78 12.27 20.66 -11.08
CA SER A 78 11.86 19.42 -11.69
C SER A 78 11.76 18.29 -10.65
N PRO A 79 11.05 17.20 -10.98
CA PRO A 79 11.02 15.99 -10.14
C PRO A 79 12.41 15.40 -9.91
N GLN A 80 13.29 15.52 -10.90
CA GLN A 80 14.67 15.05 -10.82
C GLN A 80 15.46 15.84 -9.77
N GLU A 81 15.31 17.17 -9.71
CA GLU A 81 15.99 17.99 -8.70
C GLU A 81 15.49 17.64 -7.27
N ALA A 82 14.20 17.36 -7.11
CA ALA A 82 13.64 16.88 -5.84
C ALA A 82 14.18 15.50 -5.45
N ALA A 83 14.26 14.57 -6.41
CA ALA A 83 14.82 13.23 -6.18
C ALA A 83 16.31 13.30 -5.83
N GLU A 84 17.09 14.16 -6.50
CA GLU A 84 18.51 14.38 -6.19
C GLU A 84 18.72 14.95 -4.79
N LEU A 85 17.83 15.82 -4.33
CA LEU A 85 17.86 16.34 -2.97
C LEU A 85 17.58 15.23 -1.93
N LEU A 86 16.56 14.40 -2.16
CA LEU A 86 16.25 13.25 -1.30
C LEU A 86 17.38 12.22 -1.28
N LEU A 87 17.98 11.91 -2.44
CA LEU A 87 19.15 11.02 -2.55
C LEU A 87 20.34 11.57 -1.76
N ARG A 88 20.59 12.89 -1.85
CA ARG A 88 21.68 13.55 -1.10
C ARG A 88 21.47 13.43 0.41
N TRP A 89 20.22 13.49 0.86
CA TRP A 89 19.85 13.30 2.26
C TRP A 89 19.66 11.83 2.66
N GLN A 90 19.91 10.87 1.77
CA GLN A 90 19.68 9.45 2.04
C GLN A 90 18.24 9.15 2.51
N GLN A 91 17.29 9.94 2.00
CA GLN A 91 15.85 9.77 2.26
C GLN A 91 15.18 8.92 1.17
N ILE A 92 15.90 8.61 0.09
CA ILE A 92 15.52 7.58 -0.88
C ILE A 92 16.78 6.83 -1.28
N ASP A 93 16.63 5.59 -1.73
CA ASP A 93 17.73 4.84 -2.33
C ASP A 93 17.62 4.86 -3.87
N ASN A 94 18.68 4.44 -4.55
CA ASN A 94 18.72 4.45 -6.01
C ASN A 94 18.07 3.23 -6.67
N LYS A 95 17.43 2.34 -5.91
CA LYS A 95 17.07 1.01 -6.41
C LYS A 95 15.62 0.63 -6.17
N HIS A 96 15.03 0.90 -5.00
CA HIS A 96 13.75 0.34 -4.61
C HIS A 96 12.90 1.19 -3.66
N TRP A 97 13.47 2.12 -2.89
CA TRP A 97 12.78 2.73 -1.75
C TRP A 97 12.61 4.24 -1.93
N GLY A 98 11.36 4.61 -2.26
CA GLY A 98 10.96 5.99 -2.48
C GLY A 98 11.25 6.51 -3.88
N GLY A 99 10.89 7.77 -4.11
CA GLY A 99 11.03 8.46 -5.38
C GLY A 99 10.23 9.75 -5.42
N VAL A 100 10.31 10.43 -6.56
CA VAL A 100 9.49 11.60 -6.85
C VAL A 100 8.73 11.37 -8.14
N THR A 101 7.41 11.50 -8.08
CA THR A 101 6.54 11.44 -9.27
C THR A 101 5.74 12.74 -9.42
N VAL A 102 5.19 12.95 -10.61
CA VAL A 102 4.31 14.08 -10.94
C VAL A 102 2.98 13.53 -11.38
N THR A 103 1.91 14.20 -10.95
CA THR A 103 0.53 13.90 -11.31
C THR A 103 -0.30 15.18 -11.21
N ASN A 104 -1.54 15.15 -11.67
CA ASN A 104 -2.48 16.25 -11.50
C ASN A 104 -3.56 15.90 -10.45
N LEU A 105 -3.18 15.79 -9.17
CA LEU A 105 -4.04 15.29 -8.09
C LEU A 105 -5.06 16.30 -7.59
N LEU A 106 -4.68 17.57 -7.52
CA LEU A 106 -5.52 18.64 -6.98
C LEU A 106 -5.82 19.66 -8.09
N PRO A 107 -6.89 20.45 -7.99
CA PRO A 107 -7.30 21.36 -9.06
C PRO A 107 -6.32 22.50 -9.33
N GLY A 108 -6.34 22.99 -10.57
CA GLY A 108 -5.57 24.13 -11.06
C GLY A 108 -4.29 23.76 -11.81
N ASP A 109 -3.66 24.73 -12.47
CA ASP A 109 -2.49 24.51 -13.35
C ASP A 109 -1.15 24.50 -12.59
N LYS A 110 -1.16 24.11 -11.32
CA LYS A 110 0.02 24.15 -10.45
C LYS A 110 0.83 22.86 -10.61
N ALA A 111 2.16 22.96 -10.54
CA ALA A 111 3.01 21.78 -10.54
C ALA A 111 2.90 21.05 -9.19
N GLU A 112 2.93 19.72 -9.25
CA GLU A 112 2.83 18.86 -8.08
C GLU A 112 3.96 17.83 -8.06
N LEU A 113 4.49 17.58 -6.87
CA LEU A 113 5.47 16.53 -6.63
C LEU A 113 4.89 15.59 -5.58
N ILE A 114 4.76 14.32 -5.93
CA ILE A 114 4.51 13.27 -4.95
C ILE A 114 5.88 12.74 -4.53
N LEU A 115 6.18 12.92 -3.25
CA LEU A 115 7.39 12.38 -2.64
C LEU A 115 7.00 11.08 -1.95
N THR A 116 7.65 9.97 -2.31
CA THR A 116 7.73 8.81 -1.43
C THR A 116 9.15 8.71 -0.92
N TYR A 117 9.31 8.63 0.40
CA TYR A 117 10.63 8.67 0.99
C TYR A 117 10.68 7.83 2.26
N HIS A 118 11.89 7.48 2.64
CA HIS A 118 12.22 6.53 3.68
C HIS A 118 13.56 6.94 4.27
N ALA A 119 13.63 7.17 5.58
CA ALA A 119 14.90 7.41 6.23
C ALA A 119 15.68 6.09 6.29
N ASP A 120 16.62 5.89 5.37
CA ASP A 120 17.57 4.79 5.47
C ASP A 120 18.54 5.13 6.61
N MET A 121 18.24 4.65 7.81
CA MET A 121 19.14 4.79 8.94
C MET A 121 20.25 3.74 8.79
N PRO A 122 21.50 4.14 8.47
CA PRO A 122 22.59 3.21 8.13
C PRO A 122 22.97 2.23 9.27
N GLU A 123 22.40 2.40 10.45
CA GLU A 123 22.70 1.60 11.64
C GLU A 123 21.57 0.61 12.03
N VAL A 124 20.41 0.63 11.34
CA VAL A 124 19.29 -0.26 11.69
C VAL A 124 18.93 -1.12 10.49
N ILE A 125 19.32 -2.39 10.56
CA ILE A 125 19.27 -3.35 9.43
C ILE A 125 17.84 -3.54 8.86
N TRP A 126 16.77 -3.10 9.54
CA TRP A 126 15.38 -3.21 9.08
C TRP A 126 14.43 -2.22 9.79
N ASN A 127 14.50 -0.91 9.49
CA ASN A 127 13.51 0.05 10.01
C ASN A 127 12.95 1.02 8.95
N PRO A 128 12.13 0.56 7.99
CA PRO A 128 11.48 1.49 7.11
C PRO A 128 10.32 2.24 7.73
N GLN A 129 10.55 3.50 8.08
CA GLN A 129 9.46 4.44 8.29
C GLN A 129 9.25 5.16 6.96
N GLY A 130 8.58 4.55 6.01
CA GLY A 130 8.23 5.22 4.77
C GLY A 130 7.20 6.31 5.00
N LYS A 131 7.23 7.36 4.19
CA LYS A 131 6.22 8.42 4.12
C LYS A 131 5.87 8.72 2.67
N ILE A 132 4.66 9.24 2.50
CA ILE A 132 4.24 9.89 1.26
C ILE A 132 3.84 11.34 1.55
N ALA A 133 4.29 12.27 0.72
CA ALA A 133 3.91 13.67 0.78
C ALA A 133 3.55 14.20 -0.61
N VAL A 134 2.70 15.21 -0.65
CA VAL A 134 2.37 15.95 -1.87
C VAL A 134 2.82 17.38 -1.66
N LEU A 135 3.69 17.84 -2.55
CA LEU A 135 4.08 19.25 -2.66
C LEU A 135 3.36 19.89 -3.84
N ARG A 136 3.00 21.15 -3.68
CA ARG A 136 2.38 21.96 -4.73
C ARG A 136 3.11 23.29 -4.89
N SER A 137 3.35 23.72 -6.13
CA SER A 137 3.94 25.02 -6.42
C SER A 137 2.87 26.12 -6.32
N ASP A 138 3.02 27.07 -5.40
CA ASP A 138 2.14 28.24 -5.27
C ASP A 138 2.96 29.52 -5.38
N ALA A 139 2.68 30.38 -6.36
CA ALA A 139 3.32 31.69 -6.52
C ALA A 139 4.86 31.66 -6.40
N ASN A 140 5.51 30.64 -7.02
CA ASN A 140 6.95 30.39 -7.01
C ASN A 140 7.54 29.83 -5.70
N ILE A 141 6.72 29.29 -4.80
CA ILE A 141 7.20 28.53 -3.64
C ILE A 141 6.54 27.15 -3.59
N TRP A 142 7.27 26.14 -3.13
CA TRP A 142 6.69 24.83 -2.85
C TRP A 142 6.03 24.85 -1.47
N ARG A 143 4.89 24.17 -1.36
CA ARG A 143 4.20 23.95 -0.08
C ARG A 143 3.80 22.49 0.07
N VAL A 144 3.94 21.96 1.28
CA VAL A 144 3.38 20.66 1.64
C VAL A 144 1.86 20.82 1.75
N VAL A 145 1.12 20.15 0.86
CA VAL A 145 -0.35 20.12 0.91
C VAL A 145 -0.87 18.88 1.61
N PHE A 146 -0.08 17.81 1.59
CA PHE A 146 -0.37 16.57 2.29
C PHE A 146 0.93 15.90 2.72
N GLU A 147 0.91 15.28 3.89
CA GLU A 147 1.94 14.36 4.34
C GLU A 147 1.25 13.25 5.14
N SER A 148 1.56 12.00 4.84
CA SER A 148 1.04 10.87 5.60
C SER A 148 1.51 10.99 7.05
N PRO A 149 0.63 10.75 8.04
CA PRO A 149 1.08 10.65 9.42
C PRO A 149 2.13 9.55 9.53
N ALA A 150 3.04 9.67 10.50
CA ALA A 150 3.91 8.57 10.86
C ALA A 150 3.01 7.36 11.16
N PRO A 151 3.17 6.24 10.44
CA PRO A 151 2.28 5.12 10.61
C PRO A 151 2.46 4.54 12.01
N SER A 152 1.34 4.44 12.72
CA SER A 152 1.27 3.89 14.05
C SER A 152 0.70 2.47 13.96
N HIS A 153 1.47 1.46 14.36
CA HIS A 153 0.95 0.10 14.48
C HIS A 153 0.42 -0.09 15.91
N GLN A 154 -0.79 -0.62 16.07
CA GLN A 154 -1.30 -0.97 17.38
C GLN A 154 -0.78 -2.37 17.76
N GLU A 155 0.11 -2.44 18.73
CA GLU A 155 0.58 -3.69 19.33
C GLU A 155 -0.58 -4.48 19.94
N SER A 156 -0.36 -5.79 20.15
CA SER A 156 -1.35 -6.70 20.75
C SER A 156 -1.82 -6.29 22.16
N ASP A 157 -1.08 -5.40 22.84
CA ASP A 157 -1.45 -4.86 24.15
C ASP A 157 -2.19 -3.51 24.08
N GLY A 158 -2.56 -3.08 22.87
CA GLY A 158 -3.30 -1.85 22.62
C GLY A 158 -2.42 -0.58 22.52
N ARG A 159 -1.10 -0.68 22.73
CA ARG A 159 -0.19 0.45 22.55
C ARG A 159 0.08 0.70 21.08
N TYR A 160 0.09 1.96 20.67
CA TYR A 160 0.58 2.33 19.35
C TYR A 160 2.10 2.48 19.40
N THR A 161 2.83 1.67 18.63
CA THR A 161 4.27 1.85 18.42
C THR A 161 4.50 2.49 17.06
N LEU A 162 5.47 3.40 16.99
CA LEU A 162 6.01 3.96 15.75
C LEU A 162 6.94 2.97 15.02
N ALA A 163 6.91 1.70 15.42
CA ALA A 163 7.92 0.69 15.10
C ALA A 163 7.46 -0.26 13.98
N GLY A 164 6.74 0.27 12.98
CA GLY A 164 6.35 -0.49 11.80
C GLY A 164 7.27 -0.20 10.63
N ASN A 165 7.66 -1.26 9.91
CA ASN A 165 8.44 -1.16 8.68
C ASN A 165 7.50 -0.87 7.50
N TRP A 166 7.01 0.36 7.44
CA TRP A 166 6.12 0.86 6.41
C TRP A 166 6.85 1.38 5.17
N SER A 167 6.26 1.20 4.00
CA SER A 167 6.68 1.83 2.75
C SER A 167 5.45 2.22 1.94
N PHE A 168 5.60 3.25 1.11
CA PHE A 168 4.54 3.75 0.24
C PHE A 168 5.03 3.70 -1.20
N HIS A 169 4.24 3.05 -2.06
CA HIS A 169 4.56 2.87 -3.47
C HIS A 169 3.39 3.36 -4.33
N PRO A 170 3.61 4.36 -5.21
CA PRO A 170 2.66 4.69 -6.27
C PRO A 170 2.44 3.46 -7.15
N ALA A 171 1.23 2.89 -7.11
CA ALA A 171 0.89 1.67 -7.82
C ALA A 171 0.28 1.98 -9.20
N ALA A 172 -0.59 3.00 -9.28
CA ALA A 172 -1.20 3.45 -10.52
C ALA A 172 -1.65 4.92 -10.41
N VAL A 173 -1.78 5.59 -11.55
CA VAL A 173 -2.30 6.96 -11.67
C VAL A 173 -3.42 6.98 -12.71
N GLY A 174 -4.50 7.71 -12.42
CA GLY A 174 -5.56 8.02 -13.37
C GLY A 174 -6.87 8.44 -12.72
N ASP A 175 -7.75 9.07 -13.48
CA ASP A 175 -9.05 9.59 -13.04
C ASP A 175 -10.07 8.46 -12.74
N VAL A 176 -10.11 7.97 -11.50
CA VAL A 176 -11.08 6.99 -11.00
C VAL A 176 -12.39 7.68 -10.61
N THR A 177 -12.31 8.84 -9.95
CA THR A 177 -13.47 9.58 -9.43
C THR A 177 -14.31 10.25 -10.52
N GLY A 178 -13.73 10.52 -11.69
CA GLY A 178 -14.35 11.19 -12.83
C GLY A 178 -14.47 12.68 -12.72
N ASP A 179 -13.69 13.31 -11.86
CA ASP A 179 -13.72 14.74 -11.64
C ASP A 179 -12.78 15.50 -12.61
N GLY A 180 -12.05 14.76 -13.45
CA GLY A 180 -11.11 15.31 -14.42
C GLY A 180 -9.70 15.55 -13.84
N LEU A 181 -9.46 15.14 -12.59
CA LEU A 181 -8.14 15.11 -11.96
C LEU A 181 -7.61 13.67 -11.95
N ASP A 182 -6.30 13.53 -11.91
CA ASP A 182 -5.70 12.22 -11.70
C ASP A 182 -5.89 11.78 -10.26
N ASP A 183 -6.25 10.52 -10.04
CA ASP A 183 -6.16 9.91 -8.72
C ASP A 183 -4.89 9.06 -8.62
N LEU A 184 -4.35 8.94 -7.41
CA LEU A 184 -3.14 8.17 -7.13
C LEU A 184 -3.50 6.94 -6.31
N LEU A 185 -3.35 5.76 -6.92
CA LEU A 185 -3.41 4.52 -6.17
C LEU A 185 -2.06 4.27 -5.50
N VAL A 186 -2.07 4.12 -4.18
CA VAL A 186 -0.87 3.92 -3.37
C VAL A 186 -0.99 2.60 -2.64
N GLU A 187 0.03 1.78 -2.81
CA GLU A 187 0.26 0.60 -2.01
C GLU A 187 1.04 1.00 -0.76
N GLN A 188 0.47 0.72 0.42
CA GLN A 188 1.12 0.90 1.71
C GLN A 188 1.49 -0.48 2.24
N GLN A 189 2.77 -0.80 2.26
CA GLN A 189 3.27 -2.08 2.73
C GLN A 189 3.87 -1.94 4.11
N TRP A 190 3.44 -2.78 5.05
CA TRP A 190 4.08 -2.99 6.34
C TRP A 190 4.90 -4.28 6.33
N SER A 191 5.96 -4.30 7.12
CA SER A 191 6.67 -5.50 7.49
C SER A 191 6.94 -5.55 9.00
N ASN A 192 7.03 -6.76 9.55
CA ASN A 192 7.55 -6.96 10.90
C ASN A 192 9.09 -7.19 10.92
N GLY A 193 9.77 -7.07 9.77
CA GLY A 193 11.21 -7.34 9.62
C GLY A 193 11.61 -8.81 9.76
N THR A 194 10.65 -9.71 9.98
CA THR A 194 10.86 -11.15 10.26
C THR A 194 9.92 -12.04 9.43
N HIS A 195 9.59 -11.61 8.21
CA HIS A 195 8.80 -12.33 7.18
C HIS A 195 7.28 -12.16 7.22
N GLY A 196 6.73 -11.35 8.13
CA GLY A 196 5.35 -10.87 8.04
C GLY A 196 5.29 -9.61 7.19
N TYR A 197 4.34 -9.58 6.26
CA TYR A 197 4.05 -8.42 5.42
C TYR A 197 2.55 -8.20 5.41
N GLU A 198 2.13 -6.94 5.34
CA GLU A 198 0.72 -6.59 5.10
C GLU A 198 0.73 -5.47 4.07
N SER A 199 -0.11 -5.59 3.04
CA SER A 199 -0.24 -4.54 2.03
C SER A 199 -1.65 -3.99 2.03
N TYR A 200 -1.78 -2.68 2.11
CA TYR A 200 -3.03 -1.96 2.05
C TYR A 200 -3.02 -1.04 0.85
N THR A 201 -4.06 -1.13 0.03
CA THR A 201 -4.15 -0.29 -1.17
C THR A 201 -5.18 0.81 -0.95
N LYS A 202 -4.77 2.04 -1.23
CA LYS A 202 -5.57 3.24 -1.01
C LYS A 202 -5.59 4.12 -2.25
N LEU A 203 -6.71 4.80 -2.47
CA LEU A 203 -6.84 5.86 -3.47
C LEU A 203 -6.66 7.21 -2.78
N PHE A 204 -5.66 7.97 -3.20
CA PHE A 204 -5.46 9.36 -2.86
C PHE A 204 -6.09 10.19 -3.97
N THR A 205 -7.02 11.06 -3.61
CA THR A 205 -7.84 11.82 -4.57
C THR A 205 -8.17 13.18 -3.98
N ALA A 206 -8.45 14.18 -4.83
CA ALA A 206 -9.01 15.43 -4.36
C ALA A 206 -10.32 15.18 -3.60
N ASP A 207 -10.55 15.96 -2.54
CA ASP A 207 -11.82 15.89 -1.82
C ASP A 207 -12.99 16.35 -2.71
N SER A 208 -12.71 17.31 -3.60
CA SER A 208 -13.57 17.66 -4.72
C SER A 208 -12.74 18.33 -5.82
N ALA A 209 -13.34 18.47 -7.01
CA ALA A 209 -12.77 19.20 -8.14
C ALA A 209 -12.39 20.67 -7.84
N GLU A 210 -12.79 21.22 -6.69
CA GLU A 210 -12.54 22.60 -6.28
C GLU A 210 -11.74 22.69 -4.97
N SER A 211 -11.36 21.56 -4.36
CA SER A 211 -10.68 21.53 -3.07
C SER A 211 -9.17 21.39 -3.21
N ASP A 212 -8.42 22.17 -2.43
CA ASP A 212 -6.97 22.02 -2.24
C ASP A 212 -6.61 20.90 -1.21
N SER A 213 -7.58 20.10 -0.77
CA SER A 213 -7.37 19.00 0.17
C SER A 213 -7.48 17.63 -0.49
N LEU A 214 -6.62 16.70 -0.06
CA LEU A 214 -6.73 15.29 -0.42
C LEU A 214 -7.63 14.53 0.57
N ARG A 215 -8.38 13.57 0.05
CA ARG A 215 -9.01 12.48 0.82
C ARG A 215 -8.38 11.14 0.42
N VAL A 216 -8.51 10.16 1.31
CA VAL A 216 -7.96 8.81 1.13
C VAL A 216 -9.09 7.80 1.23
N LEU A 217 -9.28 6.98 0.19
CA LEU A 217 -10.30 5.94 0.12
C LEU A 217 -9.64 4.55 0.14
N TYR A 218 -10.30 3.59 0.77
CA TYR A 218 -9.79 2.23 0.95
C TYR A 218 -10.26 1.31 -0.17
N LEU A 219 -9.32 0.68 -0.87
CA LEU A 219 -9.63 -0.31 -1.92
C LEU A 219 -9.70 -1.74 -1.37
N GLU A 220 -8.70 -2.15 -0.60
CA GLU A 220 -8.55 -3.52 -0.12
C GLU A 220 -7.85 -3.54 1.24
N GLU A 221 -8.29 -4.44 2.13
CA GLU A 221 -7.66 -4.70 3.42
C GLU A 221 -6.60 -5.80 3.25
N GLY A 222 -5.38 -5.54 3.74
CA GLY A 222 -4.31 -6.50 3.95
C GLY A 222 -4.21 -7.65 2.95
N SER A 223 -3.50 -7.46 1.82
CA SER A 223 -3.21 -8.56 0.90
C SER A 223 -1.74 -8.98 0.96
N ASP A 224 -1.49 -10.27 1.21
CA ASP A 224 -0.20 -10.93 0.96
C ASP A 224 0.02 -11.25 -0.54
N THR A 225 -0.87 -10.75 -1.41
CA THR A 225 -0.96 -11.18 -2.81
C THR A 225 -0.09 -10.36 -3.76
N TYR A 226 0.36 -9.17 -3.34
CA TYR A 226 1.14 -8.21 -4.14
C TYR A 226 0.60 -8.08 -5.58
N PRO A 227 -0.66 -7.66 -5.73
CA PRO A 227 -1.25 -7.54 -7.04
C PRO A 227 -0.59 -6.41 -7.84
N ASN A 228 -0.53 -6.60 -9.15
CA ASN A 228 -0.26 -5.51 -10.06
C ASN A 228 -1.55 -4.71 -10.24
N TYR A 229 -1.47 -3.40 -10.04
CA TYR A 229 -2.60 -2.51 -10.22
C TYR A 229 -2.53 -1.74 -11.54
N ALA A 230 -3.69 -1.49 -12.13
CA ALA A 230 -3.86 -0.59 -13.26
C ALA A 230 -5.17 0.20 -13.10
N ILE A 231 -5.21 1.43 -13.60
CA ILE A 231 -6.44 2.19 -13.74
C ILE A 231 -6.85 2.19 -15.20
N VAL A 232 -8.03 1.64 -15.51
CA VAL A 232 -8.56 1.51 -16.87
C VAL A 232 -10.02 1.97 -16.87
N ASN A 233 -10.36 2.95 -17.69
CA ASN A 233 -11.74 3.44 -17.84
C ASN A 233 -12.43 3.73 -16.49
N ARG A 234 -11.74 4.43 -15.59
CA ARG A 234 -12.23 4.78 -14.24
C ARG A 234 -12.51 3.59 -13.32
N THR A 235 -11.91 2.44 -13.62
CA THR A 235 -11.93 1.26 -12.76
C THR A 235 -10.52 0.92 -12.34
N VAL A 236 -10.37 0.37 -11.14
CA VAL A 236 -9.10 -0.18 -10.67
C VAL A 236 -9.09 -1.66 -11.00
N GLN A 237 -8.07 -2.13 -11.70
CA GLN A 237 -7.84 -3.53 -11.97
C GLN A 237 -6.69 -4.02 -11.08
N SER A 238 -6.96 -5.02 -10.25
CA SER A 238 -5.97 -5.75 -9.46
C SER A 238 -5.69 -7.08 -10.14
N THR A 239 -4.43 -7.41 -10.37
CA THR A 239 -4.03 -8.69 -10.99
C THR A 239 -3.01 -9.38 -10.10
N ILE A 240 -3.41 -10.50 -9.51
CA ILE A 240 -2.55 -11.33 -8.68
C ILE A 240 -1.85 -12.37 -9.57
N PRO A 241 -0.52 -12.31 -9.72
CA PRO A 241 0.20 -13.30 -10.52
C PRO A 241 0.49 -14.59 -9.72
N ALA A 242 0.38 -15.75 -10.36
CA ALA A 242 0.86 -17.03 -9.84
C ALA A 242 1.39 -17.92 -10.98
N ASN A 243 2.49 -18.63 -10.73
CA ASN A 243 3.12 -19.52 -11.73
C ASN A 243 3.38 -18.86 -13.10
N GLY A 244 3.71 -17.56 -13.10
CA GLY A 244 3.96 -16.77 -14.32
C GLY A 244 2.71 -16.45 -15.14
N LEU A 245 1.51 -16.61 -14.57
CA LEU A 245 0.22 -16.31 -15.17
C LEU A 245 -0.57 -15.35 -14.29
N ASP A 246 -1.51 -14.61 -14.88
CA ASP A 246 -2.52 -13.86 -14.15
C ASP A 246 -3.47 -14.87 -13.52
N ALA A 247 -3.39 -15.02 -12.19
CA ALA A 247 -4.13 -16.03 -11.45
C ALA A 247 -5.53 -15.55 -11.10
N ILE A 248 -5.61 -14.34 -10.56
CA ILE A 248 -6.87 -13.69 -10.19
C ILE A 248 -6.81 -12.26 -10.71
N THR A 249 -7.84 -11.85 -11.44
CA THR A 249 -8.02 -10.47 -11.85
C THR A 249 -9.33 -9.96 -11.29
N ARG A 250 -9.28 -8.87 -10.52
CA ARG A 250 -10.45 -8.17 -9.98
C ARG A 250 -10.56 -6.79 -10.59
N THR A 251 -11.77 -6.40 -10.97
CA THR A 251 -12.10 -5.04 -11.42
C THR A 251 -12.96 -4.37 -10.37
N TYR A 252 -12.46 -3.27 -9.81
CA TYR A 252 -13.14 -2.48 -8.80
C TYR A 252 -13.69 -1.21 -9.42
N ARG A 253 -14.91 -0.86 -9.03
CA ARG A 253 -15.52 0.41 -9.36
C ARG A 253 -15.76 1.19 -8.08
N LEU A 254 -15.36 2.46 -8.08
CA LEU A 254 -15.70 3.37 -7.00
C LEU A 254 -17.19 3.74 -7.09
N ASN A 255 -17.92 3.51 -6.00
CA ASN A 255 -19.33 3.85 -5.84
C ASN A 255 -19.52 4.69 -4.58
N GLY A 256 -19.59 6.01 -4.74
CA GLY A 256 -19.47 6.92 -3.60
C GLY A 256 -18.04 6.85 -3.02
N ASN A 257 -17.92 6.44 -1.76
CA ASN A 257 -16.64 6.33 -1.05
C ASN A 257 -16.13 4.89 -0.94
N GLU A 258 -16.82 3.93 -1.54
CA GLU A 258 -16.51 2.51 -1.41
C GLU A 258 -16.17 1.90 -2.77
N PHE A 259 -15.16 1.03 -2.78
CA PHE A 259 -14.86 0.22 -3.94
C PHE A 259 -15.67 -1.08 -3.92
N THR A 260 -16.25 -1.42 -5.06
CA THR A 260 -17.02 -2.66 -5.24
C THR A 260 -16.39 -3.50 -6.34
N VAL A 261 -16.21 -4.80 -6.10
CA VAL A 261 -15.76 -5.75 -7.13
C VAL A 261 -16.90 -5.93 -8.13
N THR A 262 -16.66 -5.51 -9.37
CA THR A 262 -17.64 -5.59 -10.47
C THR A 262 -17.37 -6.74 -11.44
N ALA A 263 -16.13 -7.24 -11.46
CA ALA A 263 -15.75 -8.45 -12.18
C ALA A 263 -14.61 -9.15 -11.44
N GLU A 264 -14.62 -10.48 -11.43
CA GLU A 264 -13.52 -11.32 -10.99
C GLU A 264 -13.31 -12.43 -12.02
N THR A 265 -12.05 -12.66 -12.40
CA THR A 265 -11.65 -13.79 -13.24
C THR A 265 -10.62 -14.60 -12.50
N ILE A 266 -10.81 -15.92 -12.49
CA ILE A 266 -9.93 -16.89 -11.85
C ILE A 266 -9.36 -17.78 -12.95
N ASN A 267 -8.04 -17.92 -12.99
CA ASN A 267 -7.33 -18.72 -13.98
C ASN A 267 -6.89 -20.06 -13.38
N PRO A 268 -7.64 -21.15 -13.61
CA PRO A 268 -7.33 -22.44 -12.99
C PRO A 268 -5.97 -23.02 -13.42
N LYS A 269 -5.39 -22.56 -14.53
CA LYS A 269 -4.05 -22.98 -14.97
C LYS A 269 -2.93 -22.36 -14.15
N ALA A 270 -3.21 -21.28 -13.42
CA ALA A 270 -2.26 -20.64 -12.53
C ALA A 270 -2.24 -21.28 -11.14
N ALA A 271 -3.21 -22.14 -10.81
CA ALA A 271 -3.31 -22.78 -9.50
C ALA A 271 -2.17 -23.77 -9.26
N GLN A 272 -1.65 -23.82 -8.03
CA GLN A 272 -0.65 -24.80 -7.61
C GLN A 272 -1.28 -26.16 -7.35
N LEU A 273 -2.50 -26.17 -6.81
CA LEU A 273 -3.25 -27.37 -6.53
C LEU A 273 -4.69 -27.18 -6.99
N SER A 274 -5.30 -28.27 -7.46
CA SER A 274 -6.72 -28.33 -7.75
C SER A 274 -7.33 -29.62 -7.23
N ALA A 275 -8.59 -29.58 -6.79
CA ALA A 275 -9.33 -30.75 -6.37
C ALA A 275 -10.80 -30.65 -6.77
N THR A 276 -11.36 -31.73 -7.31
CA THR A 276 -12.81 -31.86 -7.52
C THR A 276 -13.42 -32.56 -6.32
N THR A 277 -14.36 -31.91 -5.63
CA THR A 277 -15.05 -32.51 -4.48
C THR A 277 -16.15 -33.48 -4.92
N ALA A 278 -16.67 -34.27 -3.97
CA ALA A 278 -17.70 -35.28 -4.26
C ALA A 278 -19.02 -34.70 -4.80
N ASP A 279 -19.28 -33.41 -4.59
CA ASP A 279 -20.41 -32.67 -5.16
C ASP A 279 -20.14 -32.16 -6.59
N GLY A 280 -18.95 -32.41 -7.14
CA GLY A 280 -18.54 -32.01 -8.48
C GLY A 280 -17.98 -30.60 -8.58
N SER A 281 -17.82 -29.85 -7.48
CA SER A 281 -17.20 -28.52 -7.53
C SER A 281 -15.68 -28.60 -7.61
N ASP A 282 -15.08 -27.69 -8.39
CA ASP A 282 -13.63 -27.62 -8.55
C ASP A 282 -13.05 -26.55 -7.64
N TRP A 283 -12.03 -26.93 -6.88
CA TRP A 283 -11.32 -26.07 -5.95
C TRP A 283 -9.91 -25.82 -6.44
N TYR A 284 -9.45 -24.59 -6.32
CA TYR A 284 -8.14 -24.14 -6.77
C TYR A 284 -7.42 -23.42 -5.64
N VAL A 285 -6.20 -23.84 -5.37
CA VAL A 285 -5.32 -23.23 -4.37
C VAL A 285 -4.28 -22.39 -5.10
N TYR A 286 -4.19 -21.13 -4.71
CA TYR A 286 -3.14 -20.22 -5.15
C TYR A 286 -2.19 -19.94 -4.00
N ASP A 287 -0.90 -20.11 -4.28
CA ASP A 287 0.23 -19.88 -3.38
C ASP A 287 1.26 -19.03 -4.11
N ARG A 288 1.97 -18.19 -3.38
CA ARG A 288 3.13 -17.46 -3.89
C ARG A 288 4.36 -18.06 -3.24
N SER A 289 5.14 -18.83 -4.01
CA SER A 289 6.47 -19.22 -3.56
C SER A 289 7.41 -18.01 -3.67
N CYS A 290 7.71 -17.33 -2.56
CA CYS A 290 8.79 -16.34 -2.52
C CYS A 290 10.14 -16.94 -2.11
N GLY A 291 10.32 -18.26 -2.26
CA GLY A 291 11.56 -18.98 -2.03
C GLY A 291 11.37 -20.21 -1.13
N THR A 292 12.45 -20.67 -0.49
CA THR A 292 12.46 -21.88 0.36
C THR A 292 11.78 -21.73 1.72
N LEU A 293 11.39 -20.51 2.13
CA LEU A 293 11.00 -20.23 3.53
C LEU A 293 9.60 -19.61 3.70
N CYS A 294 8.90 -19.26 2.61
CA CYS A 294 7.57 -18.67 2.68
C CYS A 294 6.68 -19.30 1.60
N THR A 295 5.81 -20.20 2.03
CA THR A 295 4.60 -20.61 1.30
C THR A 295 3.43 -19.92 1.97
N GLN A 296 2.82 -18.96 1.27
CA GLN A 296 1.62 -18.27 1.74
C GLN A 296 0.50 -18.60 0.76
N ILE A 297 -0.40 -19.48 1.20
CA ILE A 297 -1.65 -19.72 0.50
C ILE A 297 -2.46 -18.44 0.61
N PHE A 298 -2.64 -17.75 -0.51
CA PHE A 298 -3.36 -16.49 -0.55
C PHE A 298 -4.77 -16.64 -1.12
N GLY A 299 -5.16 -17.85 -1.52
CA GLY A 299 -6.58 -18.13 -1.70
C GLY A 299 -6.93 -19.57 -2.05
N LEU A 300 -8.14 -19.92 -1.65
CA LEU A 300 -8.82 -21.15 -1.97
C LEU A 300 -10.13 -20.76 -2.65
N TYR A 301 -10.25 -21.07 -3.94
CA TYR A 301 -11.38 -20.66 -4.76
C TYR A 301 -12.19 -21.86 -5.22
N ARG A 302 -13.50 -21.74 -5.19
CA ARG A 302 -14.45 -22.72 -5.73
C ARG A 302 -15.01 -22.19 -7.05
N MET A 303 -14.96 -22.99 -8.11
CA MET A 303 -15.63 -22.74 -9.39
C MET A 303 -16.73 -23.77 -9.66
#